data_AF-A0A7Z9GB63-F1
#
_entry.id   AF-A0A7Z9GB63-F1
#
_cell.length_a   1.000
_cell.length_b   1.000
_cell.length_c   1.000
_cell.angle_alpha   90.00
_cell.angle_beta   90.00
_cell.angle_gamma   90.00
#
_symmetry.space_group_name_H-M   'P 1'
#
loop_
_entity.id
_entity.type
_entity.pdbx_description
1 polymer ?
#
loop_
_entity_poly.entity_id
_entity_poly.type
_entity_poly.pdbx_seq_one_letter_code
_entity_poly.pdbx_strand_id
1 'polypeptide(L)'
;MALSLSPIVADTGTIYATQTDATSAIDPLKASAGVLYKVEINNADNPSPVFVKLFNSANPLAVTVGTTAPEWVFKCPASVTRVYSAPKGSAFSAGLLACCVTTPGTGGTANPTNDVVYRILLG
;
A
#
# COMPACT_ATOMS: atom_id res chain seq x y z
N MET A 1 8.27 32.01 12.03
CA MET A 1 8.70 30.60 11.95
C MET A 1 9.48 30.45 10.66
N ALA A 2 10.78 30.16 10.72
CA ALA A 2 11.60 30.02 9.52
C ALA A 2 11.44 28.60 8.95
N LEU A 3 11.09 28.50 7.66
CA LEU A 3 11.13 27.24 6.91
C LEU A 3 12.59 26.94 6.57
N SER A 4 13.09 25.77 6.97
CA SER A 4 14.41 25.27 6.56
C SER A 4 14.25 24.03 5.68
N LEU A 5 15.09 23.91 4.66
CA LEU A 5 15.14 22.76 3.77
C LEU A 5 16.38 21.93 4.08
N SER A 6 16.21 20.62 4.22
CA SER A 6 17.30 19.66 4.39
C SER A 6 17.03 18.42 3.55
N PRO A 7 18.07 17.71 3.08
CA PRO A 7 17.87 16.47 2.35
C PRO A 7 17.21 15.39 3.22
N ILE A 8 16.50 14.47 2.58
CA ILE A 8 15.94 13.27 3.20
C ILE A 8 16.87 12.08 2.86
N VAL A 9 17.03 11.14 3.80
CA VAL A 9 17.81 9.91 3.62
C VAL A 9 17.13 8.95 2.64
N ALA A 10 17.85 7.93 2.16
CA ALA A 10 17.29 6.88 1.30
C ALA A 10 16.54 5.81 2.11
N ASP A 11 15.66 5.06 1.44
CA ASP A 11 14.93 3.91 2.02
C ASP A 11 15.90 2.78 2.38
N THR A 12 15.72 2.12 3.54
CA THR A 12 16.64 1.09 4.06
C THR A 12 16.04 -0.32 4.17
N GLY A 13 14.82 -0.54 3.69
CA GLY A 13 14.16 -1.85 3.76
C GLY A 13 14.87 -2.92 2.91
N THR A 14 14.65 -4.19 3.25
CA THR A 14 15.35 -5.35 2.67
C THR A 14 14.40 -6.39 2.09
N ILE A 15 13.13 -6.39 2.48
CA ILE A 15 12.12 -7.33 2.01
C ILE A 15 11.27 -6.65 0.94
N TYR A 16 11.10 -7.31 -0.19
CA TYR A 16 10.35 -6.77 -1.32
C TYR A 16 9.18 -7.69 -1.69
N ALA A 17 7.95 -7.24 -1.41
CA ALA A 17 6.74 -7.93 -1.81
C ALA A 17 6.26 -7.38 -3.16
N THR A 18 5.82 -8.25 -4.08
CA THR A 18 5.26 -7.88 -5.37
C THR A 18 3.93 -8.60 -5.59
N GLN A 19 2.91 -7.84 -5.98
CA GLN A 19 1.64 -8.36 -6.49
C GLN A 19 1.43 -7.83 -7.91
N THR A 20 1.05 -8.68 -8.85
CA THR A 20 0.94 -8.35 -10.28
C THR A 20 -0.48 -8.11 -10.76
N ASP A 21 -1.47 -8.65 -10.07
CA ASP A 21 -2.90 -8.56 -10.40
C ASP A 21 -3.71 -8.12 -9.18
N ALA A 22 -3.32 -7.00 -8.57
CA ALA A 22 -3.89 -6.57 -7.29
C ALA A 22 -5.40 -6.30 -7.38
N THR A 23 -6.16 -6.97 -6.51
CA THR A 23 -7.63 -6.87 -6.40
C THR A 23 -8.07 -6.53 -4.98
N SER A 24 -9.37 -6.55 -4.71
CA SER A 24 -9.93 -6.45 -3.37
C SER A 24 -9.65 -7.69 -2.51
N ALA A 25 -9.02 -8.74 -3.05
CA ALA A 25 -8.54 -9.85 -2.24
C ALA A 25 -7.47 -9.37 -1.26
N ILE A 26 -7.41 -10.02 -0.08
CA ILE A 26 -6.41 -9.70 0.94
C ILE A 26 -5.12 -10.46 0.63
N ASP A 27 -4.06 -9.71 0.39
CA ASP A 27 -2.71 -10.22 0.19
C ASP A 27 -1.90 -10.14 1.49
N PRO A 28 -1.42 -11.27 2.05
CA PRO A 28 -0.53 -11.24 3.20
C PRO A 28 0.89 -10.86 2.81
N LEU A 29 1.40 -9.72 3.30
CA LEU A 29 2.74 -9.24 2.99
C LEU A 29 3.76 -9.64 4.07
N LYS A 30 3.36 -9.57 5.34
CA LYS A 30 4.19 -9.96 6.49
C LYS A 30 3.31 -10.39 7.66
N ALA A 31 3.68 -11.48 8.33
CA ALA A 31 2.91 -12.05 9.45
C ALA A 31 3.38 -11.57 10.85
N SER A 32 4.28 -10.59 10.92
CA SER A 32 4.87 -10.07 12.16
C SER A 32 5.10 -8.56 12.08
N ALA A 33 5.34 -7.92 13.22
CA ALA A 33 5.72 -6.51 13.30
C ALA A 33 6.90 -6.16 12.38
N GLY A 34 6.93 -4.93 11.89
CA GLY A 34 7.96 -4.48 10.98
C GLY A 34 7.83 -3.02 10.61
N VAL A 35 8.51 -2.65 9.53
CA VAL A 35 8.59 -1.25 9.07
C VAL A 35 8.32 -1.18 7.57
N LEU A 36 7.39 -0.31 7.17
CA LEU A 36 7.10 0.03 5.77
C LEU A 36 8.02 1.15 5.31
N TYR A 37 8.77 0.93 4.22
CA TYR A 37 9.68 1.93 3.67
C TYR A 37 9.22 2.51 2.34
N LYS A 38 8.61 1.69 1.47
CA LYS A 38 8.24 2.14 0.12
C LYS A 38 7.01 1.41 -0.38
N VAL A 39 6.15 2.12 -1.12
CA VAL A 39 5.03 1.57 -1.88
C VAL A 39 5.10 2.12 -3.29
N GLU A 40 5.28 1.26 -4.27
CA GLU A 40 5.15 1.58 -5.69
C GLU A 40 3.87 0.94 -6.22
N ILE A 41 3.12 1.69 -7.01
CA ILE A 41 1.85 1.27 -7.61
C ILE A 41 1.90 1.61 -9.09
N ASN A 42 1.84 0.62 -9.96
CA ASN A 42 1.67 0.78 -11.39
C ASN A 42 0.19 0.63 -11.75
N ASN A 43 -0.41 1.72 -12.21
CA ASN A 43 -1.79 1.80 -12.67
C ASN A 43 -1.85 2.32 -14.12
N ALA A 44 -0.82 2.03 -14.92
CA ALA A 44 -0.67 2.56 -16.27
C ALA A 44 -1.81 2.17 -17.22
N ASP A 45 -2.41 1.00 -17.00
CA ASP A 45 -3.40 0.42 -17.91
C ASP A 45 -4.85 0.68 -17.51
N ASN A 46 -5.11 1.34 -16.37
CA ASN A 46 -6.48 1.66 -15.93
C ASN A 46 -6.86 3.12 -16.22
N PRO A 47 -8.10 3.39 -16.67
CA PRO A 47 -8.60 4.74 -16.92
C PRO A 47 -9.09 5.46 -15.64
N SER A 48 -9.12 4.74 -14.52
CA SER A 48 -9.61 5.22 -13.22
C SER A 48 -8.51 5.13 -12.16
N PRO A 49 -8.54 5.99 -11.13
CA PRO A 49 -7.61 5.88 -10.02
C PRO A 49 -7.86 4.60 -9.21
N VAL A 50 -6.78 4.10 -8.62
CA VAL A 50 -6.80 2.95 -7.71
C VAL A 50 -6.18 3.31 -6.37
N PHE A 51 -6.50 2.53 -5.36
CA PHE A 51 -6.12 2.75 -3.98
C PHE A 51 -5.60 1.46 -3.39
N VAL A 52 -4.30 1.42 -3.11
CA VAL A 52 -3.70 0.33 -2.33
C VAL A 52 -3.90 0.65 -0.85
N LYS A 53 -4.59 -0.25 -0.16
CA LYS A 53 -4.91 -0.16 1.26
C LYS A 53 -4.06 -1.14 2.03
N LEU A 54 -3.44 -0.70 3.11
CA LEU A 54 -2.63 -1.53 3.98
C LEU A 54 -3.28 -1.64 5.36
N PHE A 55 -3.28 -2.84 5.93
CA PHE A 55 -3.88 -3.15 7.22
C PHE A 55 -2.84 -3.72 8.17
N ASN A 56 -2.81 -3.19 9.40
CA ASN A 56 -1.94 -3.67 10.48
C ASN A 56 -2.57 -4.91 11.16
N SER A 57 -2.49 -6.06 10.48
CA SER A 57 -2.99 -7.35 10.98
C SER A 57 -2.08 -8.46 10.47
N ALA A 58 -1.92 -9.53 11.24
CA ALA A 58 -1.28 -10.77 10.78
C ALA A 58 -2.29 -11.79 10.24
N ASN A 59 -3.59 -11.61 10.53
CA ASN A 59 -4.64 -12.56 10.18
C ASN A 59 -5.52 -11.98 9.05
N PRO A 60 -5.48 -12.55 7.83
CA PRO A 60 -6.34 -12.14 6.72
C PRO A 60 -7.83 -12.22 7.02
N LEU A 61 -8.27 -13.18 7.85
CA LEU A 61 -9.68 -13.36 8.20
C LEU A 61 -10.20 -12.30 9.18
N ALA A 62 -9.30 -11.54 9.81
CA ALA A 62 -9.67 -10.44 10.69
C ALA A 62 -9.93 -9.13 9.92
N VAL A 63 -9.62 -9.09 8.61
CA VAL A 63 -9.80 -7.90 7.77
C VAL A 63 -10.88 -8.17 6.73
N THR A 64 -11.91 -7.33 6.76
CA THR A 64 -12.97 -7.29 5.75
C THR A 64 -12.84 -6.02 4.93
N VAL A 65 -12.53 -6.16 3.64
CA VAL A 65 -12.41 -5.02 2.72
C VAL A 65 -13.75 -4.27 2.62
N GLY A 66 -13.69 -2.94 2.67
CA GLY A 66 -14.87 -2.08 2.63
C GLY A 66 -15.46 -1.76 4.01
N THR A 67 -15.03 -2.45 5.08
CA THR A 67 -15.53 -2.20 6.45
C THR A 67 -14.41 -2.03 7.48
N THR A 68 -13.33 -2.79 7.37
CA THR A 68 -12.16 -2.64 8.24
C THR A 68 -11.37 -1.40 7.84
N ALA A 69 -11.03 -0.55 8.81
CA ALA A 69 -10.26 0.66 8.55
C ALA A 69 -8.79 0.29 8.21
N PRO A 70 -8.26 0.73 7.06
CA PRO A 70 -6.84 0.56 6.75
C PRO A 70 -5.96 1.52 7.57
N GLU A 71 -4.75 1.09 7.87
CA GLU A 71 -3.71 1.92 8.50
C GLU A 71 -3.17 2.95 7.49
N TRP A 72 -2.98 2.52 6.23
CA TRP A 72 -2.54 3.39 5.15
C TRP A 72 -3.39 3.23 3.89
N VAL A 73 -3.61 4.33 3.17
CA VAL A 73 -4.29 4.34 1.87
C VAL A 73 -3.47 5.16 0.88
N PHE A 74 -2.98 4.51 -0.17
CA PHE A 74 -2.13 5.11 -1.19
C PHE A 74 -2.87 5.22 -2.52
N LYS A 75 -3.03 6.44 -3.03
CA LYS A 75 -3.74 6.72 -4.29
C LYS A 75 -2.80 6.68 -5.49
N CYS A 76 -3.03 5.79 -6.44
CA CYS A 76 -2.43 5.91 -7.77
C CYS A 76 -3.47 6.48 -8.76
N PRO A 77 -3.21 7.61 -9.43
CA PRO A 77 -4.07 8.12 -10.50
C PRO A 77 -4.19 7.13 -11.67
N ALA A 78 -5.14 7.39 -12.56
CA ALA A 78 -5.23 6.69 -13.83
C ALA A 78 -3.95 6.87 -14.66
N SER A 79 -3.61 5.84 -15.43
CA SER A 79 -2.56 5.86 -16.46
C SER A 79 -1.17 6.28 -15.99
N VAL A 80 -0.81 6.00 -14.74
CA VAL A 80 0.52 6.35 -14.20
C VAL A 80 1.06 5.27 -13.26
N THR A 81 2.38 5.29 -13.09
CA THR A 81 3.05 4.67 -11.94
C THR A 81 3.35 5.72 -10.89
N ARG A 82 3.08 5.40 -9.62
CA ARG A 82 3.36 6.29 -8.49
C ARG A 82 4.16 5.57 -7.42
N VAL A 83 5.10 6.31 -6.83
CA VAL A 83 5.94 5.84 -5.73
C VAL A 83 5.70 6.70 -4.49
N TYR A 84 5.52 6.05 -3.37
CA TYR A 84 5.50 6.61 -2.02
C TYR A 84 6.71 6.07 -1.26
N SER A 85 7.48 6.96 -0.66
CA SER A 85 8.67 6.61 0.12
C SER A 85 8.55 7.18 1.52
N ALA A 86 8.92 6.35 2.49
CA ALA A 86 9.02 6.65 3.90
C ALA A 86 10.43 6.22 4.34
N PRO A 87 11.47 7.05 4.13
CA PRO A 87 12.86 6.61 4.31
C PRO A 87 13.23 6.23 5.73
N LYS A 88 12.62 6.89 6.72
CA LYS A 88 12.76 6.53 8.14
C LYS A 88 11.79 5.42 8.58
N GLY A 89 11.02 4.91 7.64
CA GLY A 89 10.04 3.87 7.87
C GLY A 89 8.74 4.35 8.50
N SER A 90 7.71 3.53 8.37
CA SER A 90 6.44 3.62 9.08
C SER A 90 6.16 2.29 9.75
N ALA A 91 6.14 2.25 11.08
CA ALA A 91 6.07 1.00 11.84
C ALA A 91 4.65 0.41 11.85
N PHE A 92 4.56 -0.92 11.88
CA PHE A 92 3.34 -1.70 12.16
C PHE A 92 3.63 -2.80 13.17
N SER A 93 2.63 -3.17 13.97
CA SER A 93 2.82 -3.93 15.20
C SER A 93 2.34 -5.39 15.15
N ALA A 94 1.39 -5.72 14.29
CA ALA A 94 0.83 -7.08 14.22
C ALA A 94 1.36 -7.85 13.01
N GLY A 95 1.30 -7.22 11.85
CA GLY A 95 1.60 -7.77 10.53
C GLY A 95 1.19 -6.76 9.48
N LEU A 96 1.34 -7.11 8.21
CA LEU A 96 0.93 -6.23 7.12
C LEU A 96 0.20 -7.03 6.06
N LEU A 97 -1.02 -6.60 5.77
CA LEU A 97 -1.85 -7.10 4.68
C LEU A 97 -2.14 -5.95 3.71
N ALA A 98 -2.39 -6.28 2.45
CA ALA A 98 -2.75 -5.31 1.43
C ALA A 98 -3.98 -5.72 0.63
N CYS A 99 -4.64 -4.75 0.02
CA CYS A 99 -5.54 -4.96 -1.11
C CYS A 99 -5.55 -3.71 -2.00
N CYS A 100 -6.14 -3.83 -3.19
CA CYS A 100 -6.31 -2.74 -4.14
C CYS A 100 -7.78 -2.59 -4.54
N VAL A 101 -8.32 -1.38 -4.43
CA VAL A 101 -9.71 -1.06 -4.81
C VAL A 101 -9.81 0.28 -5.51
N THR A 102 -10.95 0.58 -6.11
CA THR A 102 -11.20 1.86 -6.83
C THR A 102 -11.80 2.97 -5.96
N THR A 103 -12.05 2.72 -4.67
CA THR A 103 -12.65 3.69 -3.74
C THR A 103 -11.68 4.05 -2.59
N PRO A 104 -11.53 5.34 -2.24
CA PRO A 104 -10.68 5.77 -1.13
C PRO A 104 -11.25 5.41 0.25
N GLY A 105 -10.42 5.54 1.29
CA GLY A 105 -10.84 5.40 2.69
C GLY A 105 -11.21 3.97 3.08
N THR A 106 -12.07 3.82 4.09
CA THR A 106 -12.51 2.50 4.58
C THR A 106 -13.38 1.75 3.57
N GLY A 107 -14.32 2.47 2.94
CA GLY A 107 -15.33 1.89 2.07
C GLY A 107 -14.83 1.37 0.73
N GLY A 108 -15.71 0.62 0.05
CA GLY A 108 -15.53 0.13 -1.31
C GLY A 108 -14.78 -1.20 -1.43
N THR A 109 -15.28 -2.03 -2.34
CA THR A 109 -14.83 -3.41 -2.60
C THR A 109 -14.62 -3.68 -4.09
N ALA A 110 -14.84 -2.69 -4.96
CA ALA A 110 -14.71 -2.87 -6.39
C ALA A 110 -13.24 -3.00 -6.81
N ASN A 111 -12.95 -4.05 -7.58
CA ASN A 111 -11.65 -4.31 -8.18
C ASN A 111 -11.31 -3.27 -9.26
N PRO A 112 -10.01 -3.01 -9.50
CA PRO A 112 -9.55 -2.43 -10.76
C PRO A 112 -10.05 -3.25 -11.97
N THR A 113 -10.19 -2.60 -13.12
CA THR A 113 -10.67 -3.26 -14.35
C THR A 113 -9.54 -4.05 -15.02
N ASN A 114 -8.34 -3.46 -15.07
CA ASN A 114 -7.12 -4.08 -15.57
C ASN A 114 -6.14 -4.29 -14.41
N ASP A 115 -5.15 -5.13 -14.64
CA ASP A 115 -4.14 -5.48 -13.65
C ASP A 115 -3.45 -4.23 -13.07
N VAL A 116 -3.28 -4.27 -11.74
CA VAL A 116 -2.51 -3.27 -10.99
C VAL A 116 -1.35 -3.99 -10.34
N VAL A 117 -0.14 -3.52 -10.61
CA VAL A 117 1.05 -4.04 -9.93
C VAL A 117 1.35 -3.14 -8.74
N TYR A 118 1.48 -3.70 -7.54
CA TYR A 118 2.10 -2.98 -6.44
C TYR A 118 3.36 -3.70 -5.96
N ARG A 119 4.31 -2.90 -5.49
CA ARG A 119 5.57 -3.35 -4.93
C ARG A 119 5.82 -2.64 -3.62
N ILE A 120 6.11 -3.40 -2.56
CA ILE A 120 6.20 -2.88 -1.21
C ILE A 120 7.53 -3.29 -0.60
N LEU A 121 8.30 -2.30 -0.14
CA LEU A 121 9.57 -2.49 0.54
C LEU A 121 9.35 -2.43 2.05
N LEU A 122 9.77 -3.49 2.75
CA LEU A 122 9.62 -3.70 4.18
C LEU A 122 10.96 -3.97 4.86
N GLY A 123 11.02 -3.75 6.18
CA GLY A 123 12.06 -4.27 7.08
C GLY A 123 11.50 -5.10 8.21
#